data_AF-A0ABD3PN15-F1
#
_entry.id   AF-A0ABD3PN15-F1
#
_cell.length_a   1.000
_cell.length_b   1.000
_cell.length_c   1.000
_cell.angle_alpha   90.00
_cell.angle_beta   90.00
_cell.angle_gamma   90.00
#
_symmetry.space_group_name_H-M   'P 1'
#
loop_
_entity.id
_entity.type
_entity.pdbx_description
1 polymer ?
#
loop_
_entity_poly.entity_id
_entity_poly.type
_entity_poly.pdbx_seq_one_letter_code
_entity_poly.pdbx_strand_id
1 'polypeptide(L)'
;MDKFFGNLTGKKDDKKSSKTGDASWQGGRSDMDRIKNAGKSSDKNPSSSSNNSSNSNIPKNLLANANSALQNINLFQATPTKKGGQSLGGTQPGRLLSISLLHPGPLGIEIEKRRNATQSAIVSSVVPNSQADVAGLRRGDVLCRADDDAEFSYHDFLKLAKSNVRPLRFKVRRMDSSSSSSSSLSLQDGKGSVDALQRKQAVIAAAEAREARNKALWKKSASSTETDRSKQPPRINHADAADSALQNNTETLKAIEAVKAAEKTDVETLGYNPYEARAMTSGQARNATVKLTRGEMNAENAPPKIRGASVQSNNDAVAPGTVGAPVDPTVVVPSEFENAFSVLVTSSLDEKAVRKSLSTMRKLIHNAITKGQCNNSSNSSSNNNSNDEEASSKFRRVRLSNPKIKETITDMHGALELMMAVGFVLSENEADGETYLVFPPGEGQVQEWIQVALRRMEEYELGG
;
A
#
# COMPACT_ATOMS: atom_id res chain seq x y z
N MET A 1 34.37 -58.27 -17.24
CA MET A 1 34.04 -56.88 -17.65
C MET A 1 34.40 -56.02 -16.45
N ASP A 2 35.69 -55.89 -16.25
CA ASP A 2 36.34 -55.44 -15.03
C ASP A 2 37.25 -54.27 -15.43
N LYS A 3 37.23 -53.20 -14.62
CA LYS A 3 37.95 -51.91 -14.71
C LYS A 3 37.00 -50.72 -14.89
N PHE A 4 36.35 -50.26 -13.82
CA PHE A 4 35.88 -48.87 -13.74
C PHE A 4 35.65 -48.35 -12.30
N PHE A 5 36.34 -48.90 -11.30
CA PHE A 5 36.44 -48.32 -9.95
C PHE A 5 37.90 -48.16 -9.58
N GLY A 6 38.39 -46.92 -9.58
CA GLY A 6 39.78 -46.64 -9.25
C GLY A 6 40.15 -45.20 -9.50
N ASN A 7 39.61 -44.29 -8.68
CA ASN A 7 40.35 -43.09 -8.29
C ASN A 7 39.61 -42.34 -7.16
N LEU A 8 40.42 -41.79 -6.25
CA LEU A 8 40.08 -40.88 -5.14
C LEU A 8 39.82 -41.55 -3.78
N THR A 9 40.79 -42.33 -3.34
CA THR A 9 41.19 -42.38 -1.93
C THR A 9 42.60 -41.81 -1.75
N GLY A 10 42.75 -40.93 -0.76
CA GLY A 10 44.03 -40.72 -0.08
C GLY A 10 44.80 -39.44 -0.38
N LYS A 11 44.63 -38.42 0.47
CA LYS A 11 45.81 -37.76 1.07
C LYS A 11 45.48 -37.22 2.46
N LYS A 12 46.11 -37.86 3.43
CA LYS A 12 46.23 -37.51 4.85
C LYS A 12 47.61 -36.89 5.05
N ASP A 13 47.74 -36.20 6.19
CA ASP A 13 48.97 -35.66 6.78
C ASP A 13 49.38 -34.29 6.17
N ASP A 14 49.71 -33.21 6.91
CA ASP A 14 50.39 -33.16 8.19
C ASP A 14 50.27 -31.79 8.90
N LYS A 15 50.55 -31.83 10.21
CA LYS A 15 50.83 -30.77 11.19
C LYS A 15 51.50 -29.49 10.65
N LYS A 16 50.98 -28.32 11.08
CA LYS A 16 51.85 -27.23 11.58
C LYS A 16 51.16 -26.36 12.62
N SER A 17 51.59 -26.54 13.87
CA SER A 17 51.41 -25.67 15.02
C SER A 17 52.29 -24.42 14.90
N SER A 18 51.73 -23.22 15.15
CA SER A 18 52.50 -22.13 15.79
C SER A 18 51.61 -20.97 16.26
N LYS A 19 51.86 -20.59 17.52
CA LYS A 19 51.80 -19.24 18.12
C LYS A 19 50.44 -18.62 18.46
N THR A 20 50.06 -18.88 19.71
CA THR A 20 49.80 -17.88 20.76
C THR A 20 50.00 -16.40 20.38
N GLY A 21 48.92 -15.64 20.49
CA GLY A 21 48.92 -14.19 20.62
C GLY A 21 47.87 -13.79 21.65
N ASP A 22 48.27 -13.81 22.92
CA ASP A 22 47.53 -13.17 24.02
C ASP A 22 47.44 -11.66 23.75
N ALA A 23 46.24 -11.16 23.54
CA ALA A 23 45.93 -9.74 23.65
C ALA A 23 44.92 -9.55 24.79
N SER A 24 45.48 -9.55 26.00
CA SER A 24 44.92 -8.97 27.21
C SER A 24 44.41 -7.55 26.94
N TRP A 25 43.08 -7.39 26.89
CA TRP A 25 42.43 -6.10 27.09
C TRP A 25 41.86 -6.07 28.51
N GLN A 26 42.73 -5.65 29.41
CA GLN A 26 42.44 -5.35 30.81
C GLN A 26 42.19 -3.84 30.92
N GLY A 27 41.00 -3.45 31.40
CA GLY A 27 40.78 -2.08 31.89
C GLY A 27 39.39 -1.53 31.63
N GLY A 28 38.63 -1.31 32.70
CA GLY A 28 37.46 -0.41 32.65
C GLY A 28 36.23 -0.86 33.44
N ARG A 29 36.40 -1.16 34.74
CA ARG A 29 35.29 -1.15 35.71
C ARG A 29 34.88 0.29 36.01
N SER A 30 33.61 0.63 35.78
CA SER A 30 32.81 1.62 36.53
C SER A 30 31.39 1.46 36.01
N ASP A 31 30.49 0.76 36.70
CA ASP A 31 29.78 1.22 37.90
C ASP A 31 29.05 2.55 37.64
N MET A 32 27.79 2.46 37.25
CA MET A 32 26.76 3.50 37.32
C MET A 32 25.43 2.90 36.85
N ASP A 33 24.93 1.93 37.63
CA ASP A 33 23.50 1.66 37.67
C ASP A 33 22.83 2.68 38.59
N ARG A 34 21.65 3.15 38.17
CA ARG A 34 20.70 4.03 38.87
C ARG A 34 20.99 5.54 38.78
N ILE A 35 20.13 6.24 38.02
CA ILE A 35 19.09 7.15 38.55
C ILE A 35 18.15 7.57 37.39
N LYS A 36 16.91 7.08 37.50
CA LYS A 36 15.61 7.73 37.27
C LYS A 36 15.40 8.74 36.13
N ASN A 37 14.31 8.46 35.40
CA ASN A 37 13.16 9.34 35.12
C ASN A 37 13.43 10.83 34.85
N ALA A 38 13.18 11.25 33.61
CA ALA A 38 12.13 12.23 33.28
C ALA A 38 12.15 12.49 31.77
N GLY A 39 10.96 12.56 31.16
CA GLY A 39 10.80 12.85 29.75
C GLY A 39 11.12 14.29 29.36
N LYS A 40 11.14 14.53 28.05
CA LYS A 40 10.96 15.81 27.33
C LYS A 40 10.98 15.46 25.83
N SER A 41 9.88 15.54 25.07
CA SER A 41 9.28 16.76 24.47
C SER A 41 10.36 17.66 23.85
N SER A 42 10.59 17.54 22.54
CA SER A 42 9.99 18.38 21.47
C SER A 42 10.74 19.68 21.27
N ASP A 43 11.29 19.91 20.07
CA ASP A 43 11.51 21.25 19.53
C ASP A 43 11.29 21.26 18.02
N LYS A 44 10.26 22.01 17.63
CA LYS A 44 10.08 22.63 16.31
C LYS A 44 10.17 24.13 16.55
N ASN A 45 10.96 24.82 15.76
CA ASN A 45 10.97 26.29 15.71
C ASN A 45 10.22 26.83 14.46
N PRO A 46 9.79 28.11 14.49
CA PRO A 46 8.63 28.62 13.77
C PRO A 46 8.97 29.73 12.74
N SER A 47 7.96 30.13 11.95
CA SER A 47 7.93 31.43 11.23
C SER A 47 6.46 31.74 10.89
N SER A 48 5.78 32.66 11.57
CA SER A 48 5.82 34.14 11.45
C SER A 48 5.10 34.70 10.21
N SER A 49 3.95 35.36 10.42
CA SER A 49 3.68 36.68 9.83
C SER A 49 2.42 37.29 10.47
N SER A 50 2.66 38.29 11.32
CA SER A 50 1.68 39.24 11.85
C SER A 50 1.52 40.43 10.90
N ASN A 51 0.28 40.80 10.62
CA ASN A 51 -0.09 42.18 10.24
C ASN A 51 -0.17 43.01 11.52
N ASN A 52 0.25 44.27 11.48
CA ASN A 52 -0.14 45.22 12.51
C ASN A 52 -0.38 46.63 11.98
N SER A 53 -1.43 47.21 12.53
CA SER A 53 -1.97 48.55 12.34
C SER A 53 -1.64 49.42 13.56
N SER A 54 -1.36 50.72 13.39
CA SER A 54 -1.97 51.81 14.20
C SER A 54 -1.30 53.20 14.00
N ASN A 55 -2.15 54.17 13.64
CA ASN A 55 -2.41 55.48 14.29
C ASN A 55 -1.27 56.44 14.73
N SER A 56 -1.28 57.69 14.20
CA SER A 56 -1.43 58.96 14.97
C SER A 56 -1.21 60.27 14.14
N ASN A 57 -2.25 61.13 14.13
CA ASN A 57 -2.33 62.60 14.27
C ASN A 57 -1.36 63.68 13.64
N ILE A 58 -1.98 64.56 12.80
CA ILE A 58 -1.88 66.07 12.71
C ILE A 58 -0.71 66.70 11.86
N PRO A 59 -0.82 67.89 11.16
CA PRO A 59 -1.94 68.65 10.57
C PRO A 59 -1.79 69.13 9.09
N LYS A 60 -2.94 69.53 8.50
CA LYS A 60 -3.27 70.63 7.56
C LYS A 60 -2.31 71.07 6.42
N ASN A 61 -2.95 71.20 5.24
CA ASN A 61 -2.59 71.94 4.03
C ASN A 61 -1.60 71.29 3.06
N LEU A 62 -2.11 70.52 2.10
CA LEU A 62 -1.84 70.71 0.67
C LEU A 62 -2.73 69.76 -0.16
N LEU A 63 -3.21 70.25 -1.30
CA LEU A 63 -3.87 69.54 -2.41
C LEU A 63 -5.34 69.11 -2.23
N ALA A 64 -6.19 70.10 -2.49
CA ALA A 64 -7.42 69.89 -3.23
C ALA A 64 -7.11 69.42 -4.66
N ASN A 65 -7.55 68.21 -5.03
CA ASN A 65 -7.98 67.75 -6.37
C ASN A 65 -7.74 66.24 -6.50
N ALA A 66 -8.80 65.42 -6.40
CA ALA A 66 -8.94 64.11 -7.07
C ALA A 66 -10.19 63.29 -6.62
N ASN A 67 -11.25 63.90 -6.07
CA ASN A 67 -12.50 63.19 -5.76
C ASN A 67 -13.54 63.40 -6.86
N SER A 68 -13.47 62.59 -7.93
CA SER A 68 -14.59 62.41 -8.88
C SER A 68 -14.43 61.21 -9.83
N ALA A 69 -13.86 60.07 -9.39
CA ALA A 69 -13.69 58.93 -10.32
C ALA A 69 -13.77 57.50 -9.74
N LEU A 70 -14.31 57.27 -8.52
CA LEU A 70 -14.36 55.91 -7.95
C LEU A 70 -15.61 55.63 -7.10
N GLN A 71 -16.81 55.86 -7.63
CA GLN A 71 -18.07 55.51 -6.94
C GLN A 71 -18.96 54.46 -7.65
N ASN A 72 -18.46 53.74 -8.66
CA ASN A 72 -19.28 52.71 -9.33
C ASN A 72 -18.54 51.38 -9.50
N ILE A 73 -18.26 50.67 -8.41
CA ILE A 73 -17.96 49.23 -8.45
C ILE A 73 -18.66 48.54 -7.27
N ASN A 74 -19.92 48.16 -7.48
CA ASN A 74 -20.63 47.18 -6.65
C ASN A 74 -20.12 45.78 -7.03
N LEU A 75 -19.14 45.24 -6.28
CA LEU A 75 -18.51 43.95 -6.55
C LEU A 75 -18.57 42.98 -5.35
N PHE A 76 -19.67 42.98 -4.59
CA PHE A 76 -19.88 41.99 -3.53
C PHE A 76 -21.36 41.65 -3.32
N GLN A 77 -21.97 40.94 -4.27
CA GLN A 77 -23.16 40.13 -4.01
C GLN A 77 -23.10 38.81 -4.79
N ALA A 78 -23.52 37.74 -4.12
CA ALA A 78 -23.64 36.33 -4.57
C ALA A 78 -22.35 35.49 -4.59
N THR A 79 -22.03 34.88 -3.45
CA THR A 79 -21.23 33.65 -3.43
C THR A 79 -22.10 32.48 -3.93
N PRO A 80 -21.69 31.74 -4.98
CA PRO A 80 -22.41 30.56 -5.41
C PRO A 80 -22.26 29.46 -4.35
N THR A 81 -23.40 28.96 -3.90
CA THR A 81 -23.48 27.77 -3.05
C THR A 81 -22.75 26.61 -3.73
N LYS A 82 -21.71 26.10 -3.06
CA LYS A 82 -20.98 24.88 -3.43
C LYS A 82 -21.96 23.71 -3.48
N LYS A 83 -22.49 23.41 -4.66
CA LYS A 83 -23.16 22.14 -4.95
C LYS A 83 -22.12 21.03 -4.77
N GLY A 84 -22.34 20.16 -3.79
CA GLY A 84 -21.55 18.97 -3.56
C GLY A 84 -21.45 18.16 -4.85
N GLY A 85 -20.25 17.66 -5.15
CA GLY A 85 -19.99 16.85 -6.33
C GLY A 85 -20.93 15.66 -6.36
N GLN A 86 -21.87 15.67 -7.31
CA GLN A 86 -22.57 14.46 -7.71
C GLN A 86 -21.50 13.44 -8.10
N SER A 87 -21.38 12.36 -7.33
CA SER A 87 -20.61 11.21 -7.77
C SER A 87 -21.11 10.83 -9.15
N LEU A 88 -20.20 10.56 -10.08
CA LEU A 88 -20.42 10.05 -11.43
C LEU A 88 -21.09 8.64 -11.45
N GLY A 89 -21.81 8.26 -10.39
CA GLY A 89 -22.48 6.99 -10.18
C GLY A 89 -24.00 7.01 -10.40
N GLY A 90 -24.53 8.03 -11.09
CA GLY A 90 -25.87 7.93 -11.67
C GLY A 90 -25.81 6.97 -12.85
N THR A 91 -26.73 6.00 -12.91
CA THR A 91 -27.01 5.18 -14.09
C THR A 91 -27.46 6.08 -15.24
N GLN A 92 -26.51 6.76 -15.89
CA GLN A 92 -26.86 7.62 -17.01
C GLN A 92 -27.46 6.74 -18.12
N PRO A 93 -28.53 7.21 -18.77
CA PRO A 93 -29.21 6.47 -19.82
C PRO A 93 -28.32 6.41 -21.07
N GLY A 94 -27.42 5.44 -21.12
CA GLY A 94 -26.70 5.10 -22.35
C GLY A 94 -27.65 4.49 -23.39
N ARG A 95 -27.31 4.62 -24.67
CA ARG A 95 -28.06 4.01 -25.76
C ARG A 95 -27.94 2.48 -25.67
N LEU A 96 -29.08 1.78 -25.59
CA LEU A 96 -29.12 0.32 -25.65
C LEU A 96 -29.08 -0.15 -27.10
N LEU A 97 -28.16 -1.07 -27.40
CA LEU A 97 -27.98 -1.71 -28.71
C LEU A 97 -28.16 -3.21 -28.53
N SER A 98 -28.95 -3.86 -29.39
CA SER A 98 -29.10 -5.32 -29.35
C SER A 98 -28.04 -5.98 -30.22
N ILE A 99 -27.31 -6.95 -29.65
CA ILE A 99 -26.19 -7.65 -30.28
C ILE A 99 -26.54 -9.14 -30.40
N SER A 100 -26.25 -9.73 -31.56
CA SER A 100 -26.48 -11.15 -31.84
C SER A 100 -25.27 -11.76 -32.54
N LEU A 101 -24.60 -12.68 -31.86
CA LEU A 101 -23.41 -13.39 -32.37
C LEU A 101 -23.83 -14.79 -32.86
N LEU A 102 -23.92 -14.99 -34.17
CA LEU A 102 -24.52 -16.17 -34.81
C LEU A 102 -23.55 -17.34 -35.00
N HIS A 103 -22.38 -17.07 -35.56
CA HIS A 103 -21.37 -18.07 -35.90
C HIS A 103 -20.72 -18.72 -34.67
N PRO A 104 -20.40 -20.02 -34.73
CA PRO A 104 -19.54 -20.69 -33.76
C PRO A 104 -18.10 -20.16 -33.87
N GLY A 105 -17.33 -20.25 -32.79
CA GLY A 105 -15.93 -19.80 -32.74
C GLY A 105 -15.65 -18.71 -31.70
N PRO A 106 -14.42 -18.16 -31.70
CA PRO A 106 -14.01 -17.12 -30.76
C PRO A 106 -14.80 -15.83 -31.01
N LEU A 107 -15.32 -15.24 -29.93
CA LEU A 107 -16.11 -14.01 -30.01
C LEU A 107 -15.24 -12.80 -30.39
N GLY A 108 -13.96 -12.80 -29.99
CA GLY A 108 -13.02 -11.69 -30.20
C GLY A 108 -13.27 -10.48 -29.30
N ILE A 109 -13.72 -10.72 -28.06
CA ILE A 109 -13.88 -9.69 -27.03
C ILE A 109 -13.06 -10.02 -25.80
N GLU A 110 -12.54 -8.98 -25.18
CA GLU A 110 -11.92 -9.03 -23.85
C GLU A 110 -12.78 -8.22 -22.88
N ILE A 111 -13.01 -8.76 -21.69
CA ILE A 111 -13.87 -8.14 -20.68
C ILE A 111 -13.03 -7.76 -19.47
N GLU A 112 -13.19 -6.52 -19.02
CA GLU A 112 -12.46 -5.98 -17.88
C GLU A 112 -13.05 -6.50 -16.56
N LYS A 113 -12.22 -7.13 -15.72
CA LYS A 113 -12.57 -7.46 -14.33
C LYS A 113 -12.24 -6.28 -13.42
N ARG A 114 -13.25 -5.49 -13.03
CA ARG A 114 -13.01 -4.43 -12.02
C ARG A 114 -12.90 -5.05 -10.62
N ARG A 115 -11.97 -4.52 -9.83
CA ARG A 115 -11.69 -4.98 -8.44
C ARG A 115 -12.90 -4.92 -7.50
N ASN A 116 -13.90 -4.08 -7.83
CA ASN A 116 -15.12 -3.90 -7.04
C ASN A 116 -16.39 -4.38 -7.78
N ALA A 117 -16.28 -4.95 -8.99
CA ALA A 117 -17.44 -5.29 -9.80
C ALA A 117 -17.83 -6.76 -9.64
N THR A 118 -18.59 -7.03 -8.59
CA THR A 118 -19.58 -8.12 -8.66
C THR A 118 -20.70 -7.81 -9.66
N GLN A 119 -20.84 -6.57 -10.11
CA GLN A 119 -22.08 -6.09 -10.72
C GLN A 119 -22.07 -5.87 -12.24
N SER A 120 -20.92 -5.64 -12.90
CA SER A 120 -20.94 -5.31 -14.34
C SER A 120 -19.74 -5.79 -15.16
N ALA A 121 -20.05 -6.34 -16.34
CA ALA A 121 -19.12 -6.76 -17.37
C ALA A 121 -18.99 -5.64 -18.42
N ILE A 122 -17.76 -5.13 -18.60
CA ILE A 122 -17.46 -4.03 -19.52
C ILE A 122 -16.46 -4.51 -20.56
N VAL A 123 -16.70 -4.17 -21.82
CA VAL A 123 -15.79 -4.52 -22.93
C VAL A 123 -14.49 -3.72 -22.80
N SER A 124 -13.37 -4.42 -22.57
CA SER A 124 -12.03 -3.84 -22.46
C SER A 124 -11.38 -3.64 -23.83
N SER A 125 -11.45 -4.67 -24.68
CA SER A 125 -10.89 -4.66 -26.02
C SER A 125 -11.75 -5.50 -26.97
N VAL A 126 -11.69 -5.17 -28.25
CA VAL A 126 -12.37 -5.91 -29.33
C VAL A 126 -11.32 -6.20 -30.39
N VAL A 127 -11.20 -7.46 -30.79
CA VAL A 127 -10.25 -7.90 -31.81
C VAL A 127 -10.75 -7.47 -33.19
N PRO A 128 -9.94 -6.76 -34.01
CA PRO A 128 -10.36 -6.35 -35.35
C PRO A 128 -10.75 -7.54 -36.23
N ASN A 129 -11.78 -7.37 -37.07
CA ASN A 129 -12.34 -8.42 -37.94
C ASN A 129 -12.92 -9.65 -37.20
N SER A 130 -13.08 -9.57 -35.88
CA SER A 130 -13.75 -10.63 -35.12
C SER A 130 -15.26 -10.55 -35.24
N GLN A 131 -15.95 -11.60 -34.79
CA GLN A 131 -17.41 -11.62 -34.76
C GLN A 131 -18.00 -10.45 -33.96
N ALA A 132 -17.35 -10.06 -32.87
CA ALA A 132 -17.79 -8.94 -32.06
C ALA A 132 -17.60 -7.58 -32.73
N ASP A 133 -16.49 -7.40 -33.45
CA ASP A 133 -16.22 -6.20 -34.24
C ASP A 133 -17.26 -6.04 -35.36
N VAL A 134 -17.54 -7.13 -36.09
CA VAL A 134 -18.58 -7.20 -37.12
C VAL A 134 -19.97 -6.92 -36.54
N ALA A 135 -20.22 -7.34 -35.30
CA ALA A 135 -21.47 -7.04 -34.59
C ALA A 135 -21.53 -5.59 -34.04
N GLY A 136 -20.46 -4.81 -34.19
CA GLY A 136 -20.41 -3.40 -33.80
C GLY A 136 -20.15 -3.14 -32.32
N LEU A 137 -19.60 -4.13 -31.59
CA LEU A 137 -19.15 -3.94 -30.21
C LEU A 137 -17.94 -3.00 -30.14
N ARG A 138 -17.88 -2.19 -29.09
CA ARG A 138 -16.78 -1.23 -28.87
C ARG A 138 -16.26 -1.31 -27.44
N ARG A 139 -14.99 -0.91 -27.27
CA ARG A 139 -14.42 -0.71 -25.93
C ARG A 139 -15.27 0.28 -25.13
N GLY A 140 -15.56 -0.09 -23.88
CA GLY A 140 -16.38 0.70 -22.96
C GLY A 140 -17.88 0.37 -22.98
N ASP A 141 -18.35 -0.48 -23.89
CA ASP A 141 -19.73 -0.96 -23.88
C ASP A 141 -19.98 -1.80 -22.60
N VAL A 142 -21.11 -1.55 -21.93
CA VAL A 142 -21.55 -2.32 -20.76
C VAL A 142 -22.51 -3.42 -21.21
N LEU A 143 -22.25 -4.66 -20.84
CA LEU A 143 -23.04 -5.81 -21.27
C LEU A 143 -24.30 -5.95 -20.41
N CYS A 144 -25.47 -6.03 -21.06
CA CYS A 144 -26.78 -6.16 -20.44
C CYS A 144 -27.50 -7.43 -20.92
N ARG A 145 -28.26 -8.06 -20.04
CA ARG A 145 -29.16 -9.18 -20.37
C ARG A 145 -30.20 -8.76 -21.40
N ALA A 146 -30.63 -9.71 -22.23
CA ALA A 146 -31.60 -9.44 -23.29
C ALA A 146 -33.00 -9.10 -22.72
N ASP A 147 -33.38 -9.74 -21.61
CA ASP A 147 -34.75 -9.74 -21.10
C ASP A 147 -35.07 -8.52 -20.21
N ASP A 148 -34.17 -8.17 -19.27
CA ASP A 148 -34.44 -7.23 -18.18
C ASP A 148 -33.55 -5.98 -18.20
N ASP A 149 -32.73 -5.81 -19.25
CA ASP A 149 -31.70 -4.76 -19.36
C ASP A 149 -30.71 -4.70 -18.17
N ALA A 150 -30.71 -5.72 -17.31
CA ALA A 150 -29.83 -5.80 -16.15
C ALA A 150 -28.40 -6.08 -16.60
N GLU A 151 -27.44 -5.45 -15.95
CA GLU A 151 -26.03 -5.64 -16.28
C GLU A 151 -25.58 -7.08 -15.98
N PHE A 152 -24.77 -7.64 -16.88
CA PHE A 152 -24.18 -8.95 -16.65
C PHE A 152 -23.07 -8.83 -15.59
N SER A 153 -23.04 -9.77 -14.64
CA SER A 153 -21.82 -9.96 -13.87
C SER A 153 -20.71 -10.54 -14.77
N TYR A 154 -19.45 -10.27 -14.42
CA TYR A 154 -18.29 -10.80 -15.15
C TYR A 154 -18.36 -12.33 -15.29
N HIS A 155 -18.72 -13.03 -14.22
CA HIS A 155 -18.78 -14.49 -14.21
C HIS A 155 -19.96 -15.04 -15.01
N ASP A 156 -21.12 -14.38 -14.98
CA ASP A 156 -22.30 -14.85 -15.71
C ASP A 156 -22.11 -14.69 -17.21
N PHE A 157 -21.52 -13.57 -17.65
CA PHE A 157 -21.18 -13.43 -19.07
C PHE A 157 -20.13 -14.46 -19.51
N LEU A 158 -19.10 -14.74 -18.69
CA LEU A 158 -18.13 -15.78 -19.03
C LEU A 158 -18.77 -17.17 -19.14
N LYS A 159 -19.70 -17.52 -18.25
CA LYS A 159 -20.46 -18.77 -18.34
C LYS A 159 -21.27 -18.82 -19.63
N LEU A 160 -21.96 -17.72 -19.96
CA LEU A 160 -22.76 -17.59 -21.18
C LEU A 160 -21.86 -17.75 -22.43
N ALA A 161 -20.72 -17.07 -22.48
CA ALA A 161 -19.76 -17.16 -23.58
C ALA A 161 -19.18 -18.58 -23.74
N LYS A 162 -18.89 -19.26 -22.61
CA LYS A 162 -18.37 -20.64 -22.58
C LYS A 162 -19.40 -21.72 -22.88
N SER A 163 -20.70 -21.42 -22.77
CA SER A 163 -21.77 -22.39 -23.00
C SER A 163 -21.84 -22.94 -24.43
N ASN A 164 -21.13 -22.32 -25.38
CA ASN A 164 -21.17 -22.63 -26.82
C ASN A 164 -22.58 -22.58 -27.45
N VAL A 165 -23.61 -22.12 -26.72
CA VAL A 165 -24.95 -21.91 -27.25
C VAL A 165 -24.93 -20.70 -28.19
N ARG A 166 -25.49 -20.86 -29.38
CA ARG A 166 -25.63 -19.81 -30.41
C ARG A 166 -27.07 -19.80 -30.93
N PRO A 167 -27.63 -18.63 -31.30
CA PRO A 167 -27.00 -17.30 -31.29
C PRO A 167 -26.82 -16.75 -29.87
N LEU A 168 -25.69 -16.08 -29.60
CA LEU A 168 -25.48 -15.36 -28.34
C LEU A 168 -26.21 -14.02 -28.44
N ARG A 169 -27.32 -13.87 -27.72
CA ARG A 169 -28.12 -12.64 -27.71
C ARG A 169 -27.96 -11.90 -26.40
N PHE A 170 -27.58 -10.63 -26.49
CA PHE A 170 -27.48 -9.74 -25.35
C PHE A 170 -27.61 -8.29 -25.82
N LYS A 171 -27.84 -7.38 -24.89
CA LYS A 171 -27.86 -5.95 -25.17
C LYS A 171 -26.55 -5.33 -24.69
N VAL A 172 -26.17 -4.20 -25.26
CA VAL A 172 -25.07 -3.38 -24.77
C VAL A 172 -25.53 -1.97 -24.54
N ARG A 173 -25.17 -1.42 -23.38
CA ARG A 173 -25.38 -0.01 -23.06
C ARG A 173 -24.13 0.76 -23.45
N ARG A 174 -24.27 1.57 -24.50
CA ARG A 174 -23.21 2.45 -24.98
C ARG A 174 -23.37 3.82 -24.34
N MET A 175 -22.35 4.25 -23.60
CA MET A 175 -22.26 5.61 -23.11
C MET A 175 -21.78 6.48 -24.27
N ASP A 176 -22.72 7.13 -24.95
CA ASP A 176 -22.37 8.07 -26.00
C ASP A 176 -21.47 9.15 -25.37
N SER A 177 -20.20 9.15 -25.72
CA SER A 177 -19.22 10.15 -25.24
C SER A 177 -19.46 11.52 -25.90
N SER A 178 -20.65 11.71 -26.47
CA SER A 178 -21.02 12.72 -27.46
C SER A 178 -21.19 14.13 -26.89
N SER A 179 -20.85 14.39 -25.63
CA SER A 179 -20.68 15.75 -25.12
C SER A 179 -19.26 16.31 -25.27
N SER A 180 -18.32 15.58 -25.87
CA SER A 180 -16.91 16.01 -25.94
C SER A 180 -16.32 16.28 -27.32
N SER A 181 -17.11 16.33 -28.42
CA SER A 181 -16.66 16.90 -29.71
C SER A 181 -17.71 16.78 -30.81
N SER A 182 -18.66 17.71 -30.84
CA SER A 182 -19.31 18.12 -32.09
C SER A 182 -18.79 19.50 -32.49
N SER A 183 -17.49 19.59 -32.73
CA SER A 183 -16.92 20.64 -33.57
C SER A 183 -16.25 19.93 -34.74
N SER A 184 -17.02 19.83 -35.81
CA SER A 184 -16.57 19.53 -37.16
C SER A 184 -15.29 20.29 -37.47
N LEU A 185 -14.21 19.57 -37.80
CA LEU A 185 -13.38 19.81 -38.98
C LEU A 185 -12.18 18.85 -39.00
N SER A 186 -11.94 18.32 -40.19
CA SER A 186 -10.73 17.65 -40.68
C SER A 186 -10.37 16.28 -40.11
N LEU A 187 -10.43 15.30 -41.02
CA LEU A 187 -9.65 14.07 -41.01
C LEU A 187 -8.18 14.37 -40.69
N GLN A 188 -7.66 13.79 -39.61
CA GLN A 188 -6.29 13.26 -39.57
C GLN A 188 -6.12 12.31 -38.38
N ASP A 189 -5.37 11.24 -38.66
CA ASP A 189 -5.18 10.01 -37.91
C ASP A 189 -4.70 10.15 -36.45
N GLY A 190 -5.21 9.24 -35.60
CA GLY A 190 -4.31 8.30 -34.89
C GLY A 190 -3.46 8.79 -33.72
N LYS A 191 -3.83 9.82 -32.94
CA LYS A 191 -3.06 10.27 -31.76
C LYS A 191 -3.84 10.27 -30.44
N GLY A 192 -4.44 9.13 -30.09
CA GLY A 192 -5.01 8.88 -28.77
C GLY A 192 -4.02 8.16 -27.83
N SER A 193 -2.85 8.73 -27.53
CA SER A 193 -1.94 8.19 -26.50
C SER A 193 -0.88 9.20 -26.02
N VAL A 194 -0.45 10.11 -26.89
CA VAL A 194 0.61 11.09 -26.58
C VAL A 194 0.15 12.13 -25.54
N ASP A 195 -1.11 12.57 -25.64
CA ASP A 195 -1.63 13.64 -24.77
C ASP A 195 -1.85 13.17 -23.31
N ALA A 196 -2.19 11.89 -23.11
CA ALA A 196 -2.32 11.33 -21.76
C ALA A 196 -0.95 11.21 -21.06
N LEU A 197 0.11 10.86 -21.80
CA LEU A 197 1.47 10.82 -21.28
C LEU A 197 2.00 12.24 -21.03
N GLN A 198 1.73 13.20 -21.91
CA GLN A 198 2.09 14.61 -21.69
C GLN A 198 1.41 15.20 -20.45
N ARG A 199 0.12 14.89 -20.21
CA ARG A 199 -0.56 15.31 -18.98
C ARG A 199 0.05 14.67 -17.74
N LYS A 200 0.37 13.37 -17.78
CA LYS A 200 1.02 12.69 -16.65
C LYS A 200 2.41 13.28 -16.38
N GLN A 201 3.17 13.59 -17.42
CA GLN A 201 4.52 14.17 -17.32
C GLN A 201 4.48 15.62 -16.82
N ALA A 202 3.49 16.42 -17.25
CA ALA A 202 3.27 17.78 -16.75
C ALA A 202 2.92 17.80 -15.25
N VAL A 203 2.13 16.84 -14.77
CA VAL A 203 1.81 16.72 -13.34
C VAL A 203 3.04 16.34 -12.51
N ILE A 204 3.87 15.42 -13.00
CA ILE A 204 5.12 15.03 -12.33
C ILE A 204 6.08 16.22 -12.27
N ALA A 205 6.29 16.92 -13.39
CA ALA A 205 7.15 18.11 -13.44
C ALA A 205 6.66 19.23 -12.51
N ALA A 206 5.35 19.43 -12.40
CA ALA A 206 4.78 20.42 -11.48
C ALA A 206 4.97 20.04 -10.00
N ALA A 207 4.96 18.75 -9.67
CA ALA A 207 5.23 18.26 -8.32
C ALA A 207 6.71 18.42 -7.95
N GLU A 208 7.62 18.04 -8.85
CA GLU A 208 9.07 18.19 -8.65
C GLU A 208 9.48 19.66 -8.52
N ALA A 209 8.90 20.55 -9.32
CA ALA A 209 9.16 22.00 -9.21
C ALA A 209 8.75 22.59 -7.85
N ARG A 210 7.68 22.05 -7.23
CA ARG A 210 7.26 22.45 -5.87
C ARG A 210 8.21 21.91 -4.80
N GLU A 211 8.68 20.67 -4.95
CA GLU A 211 9.62 20.09 -4.00
C GLU A 211 11.00 20.76 -4.07
N ALA A 212 11.47 21.10 -5.27
CA ALA A 212 12.73 21.83 -5.48
C ALA A 212 12.71 23.23 -4.83
N ARG A 213 11.59 23.97 -4.93
CA ARG A 213 11.42 25.26 -4.24
C ARG A 213 11.47 25.11 -2.72
N ASN A 214 10.81 24.08 -2.17
CA ASN A 214 10.85 23.83 -0.73
C ASN A 214 12.24 23.39 -0.22
N LYS A 215 12.95 22.54 -0.98
CA LYS A 215 14.34 22.15 -0.64
C LYS A 215 15.32 23.33 -0.70
N ALA A 216 15.15 24.27 -1.64
CA ALA A 216 16.00 25.46 -1.74
C ALA A 216 15.81 26.43 -0.57
N LEU A 217 14.59 26.52 -0.01
CA LEU A 217 14.31 27.33 1.17
C LEU A 217 14.97 26.76 2.44
N TRP A 218 15.05 25.43 2.57
CA TRP A 218 15.67 24.80 3.75
C TRP A 218 17.20 24.78 3.74
N LYS A 219 17.86 24.90 2.57
CA LYS A 219 19.34 24.93 2.50
C LYS A 219 19.95 26.29 2.84
N LYS A 220 19.18 27.39 2.84
CA LYS A 220 19.71 28.74 3.10
C LYS A 220 19.88 29.09 4.59
N SER A 221 19.47 28.23 5.52
CA SER A 221 19.61 28.48 6.97
C SER A 221 20.77 27.72 7.64
N ALA A 222 21.64 27.05 6.88
CA ALA A 222 22.63 26.12 7.45
C ALA A 222 24.11 26.43 7.12
N SER A 223 24.47 27.58 6.54
CA SER A 223 25.87 27.93 6.34
C SER A 223 26.18 29.40 6.63
N SER A 224 26.51 29.70 7.89
CA SER A 224 27.25 30.91 8.22
C SER A 224 28.12 30.72 9.45
N THR A 225 29.08 29.80 9.43
CA THR A 225 30.30 29.93 10.23
C THR A 225 31.39 29.02 9.67
N GLU A 226 32.40 29.61 9.02
CA GLU A 226 33.82 29.16 8.99
C GLU A 226 34.59 30.01 7.96
N THR A 227 35.28 31.03 8.48
CA THR A 227 36.75 31.21 8.43
C THR A 227 37.33 31.72 7.11
N ASP A 228 37.76 32.98 7.09
CA ASP A 228 39.08 33.30 6.53
C ASP A 228 39.76 34.49 7.24
N ARG A 229 41.09 34.43 7.26
CA ARG A 229 42.04 35.13 8.13
C ARG A 229 42.32 36.60 7.76
N SER A 230 42.65 37.37 8.80
CA SER A 230 43.92 38.12 8.96
C SER A 230 43.80 39.62 9.32
N LYS A 231 44.64 40.00 10.30
CA LYS A 231 45.11 41.34 10.73
C LYS A 231 44.31 42.09 11.82
N GLN A 232 44.98 42.27 12.97
CA GLN A 232 44.68 43.22 14.06
C GLN A 232 44.88 44.69 13.63
N PRO A 233 44.61 45.71 14.48
CA PRO A 233 43.42 46.02 15.31
C PRO A 233 42.89 47.46 14.99
N PRO A 234 41.79 47.95 15.58
CA PRO A 234 41.94 48.68 16.83
C PRO A 234 40.87 48.34 17.88
N ARG A 235 41.29 48.49 19.14
CA ARG A 235 40.46 48.45 20.33
C ARG A 235 39.30 49.42 20.21
N ILE A 236 38.08 48.92 20.26
CA ILE A 236 36.94 49.68 20.75
C ILE A 236 36.31 48.84 21.86
N ASN A 237 36.38 49.40 23.07
CA ASN A 237 35.71 48.90 24.25
C ASN A 237 34.20 48.96 24.00
N HIS A 238 33.54 47.81 23.89
CA HIS A 238 32.10 47.71 24.08
C HIS A 238 31.82 46.61 25.10
N ALA A 239 31.84 47.00 26.36
CA ALA A 239 31.49 46.17 27.51
C ALA A 239 29.98 46.18 27.83
N ASP A 240 29.12 46.73 26.96
CA ASP A 240 27.70 46.97 27.28
C ASP A 240 26.69 46.24 26.38
N ALA A 241 27.10 45.22 25.61
CA ALA A 241 26.20 44.51 24.68
C ALA A 241 25.75 43.10 25.15
N ALA A 242 25.98 42.74 26.42
CA ALA A 242 25.60 41.44 26.97
C ALA A 242 24.20 41.42 27.64
N ASP A 243 23.65 42.58 28.04
CA ASP A 243 22.36 42.63 28.76
C ASP A 243 21.12 42.70 27.84
N SER A 244 21.27 43.05 26.57
CA SER A 244 20.11 43.16 25.65
C SER A 244 19.63 41.79 25.11
N ALA A 245 20.50 40.77 25.11
CA ALA A 245 20.12 39.42 24.69
C ALA A 245 19.30 38.65 25.77
N LEU A 246 19.40 39.07 27.04
CA LEU A 246 18.61 38.49 28.14
C LEU A 246 17.19 39.06 28.20
N GLN A 247 16.99 40.33 27.81
CA GLN A 247 15.65 40.95 27.76
C GLN A 247 14.74 40.35 26.67
N ASN A 248 15.31 39.95 25.53
CA ASN A 248 14.52 39.32 24.46
C ASN A 248 14.01 37.92 24.85
N ASN A 249 14.67 37.24 25.79
CA ASN A 249 14.22 35.95 26.31
C ASN A 249 13.06 36.09 27.32
N THR A 250 13.01 37.17 28.11
CA THR A 250 11.93 37.34 29.10
C THR A 250 10.62 37.73 28.44
N GLU A 251 10.65 38.56 27.40
CA GLU A 251 9.46 38.89 26.61
C GLU A 251 8.91 37.65 25.88
N THR A 252 9.80 36.83 25.33
CA THR A 252 9.42 35.56 24.67
C THR A 252 8.77 34.59 25.66
N LEU A 253 9.31 34.46 26.88
CA LEU A 253 8.71 33.63 27.93
C LEU A 253 7.32 34.14 28.35
N LYS A 254 7.15 35.46 28.47
CA LYS A 254 5.85 36.07 28.79
C LYS A 254 4.83 35.85 27.67
N ALA A 255 5.25 35.92 26.41
CA ALA A 255 4.38 35.62 25.28
C ALA A 255 3.94 34.15 25.25
N ILE A 256 4.84 33.21 25.54
CA ILE A 256 4.51 31.78 25.63
C ILE A 256 3.52 31.52 26.78
N GLU A 257 3.71 32.17 27.93
CA GLU A 257 2.80 32.03 29.06
C GLU A 257 1.40 32.58 28.76
N ALA A 258 1.32 33.73 28.07
CA ALA A 258 0.05 34.31 27.65
C ALA A 258 -0.72 33.41 26.67
N VAL A 259 -0.03 32.78 25.71
CA VAL A 259 -0.65 31.82 24.78
C VAL A 259 -1.16 30.59 25.53
N LYS A 260 -0.36 30.04 26.44
CA LYS A 260 -0.75 28.86 27.23
C LYS A 260 -1.95 29.12 28.16
N ALA A 261 -2.06 30.35 28.68
CA ALA A 261 -3.22 30.76 29.46
C ALA A 261 -4.50 30.85 28.60
N ALA A 262 -4.39 31.41 27.39
CA ALA A 262 -5.50 31.47 26.43
C ALA A 262 -5.94 30.06 25.97
N GLU A 263 -4.99 29.16 25.72
CA GLU A 263 -5.30 27.76 25.39
C GLU A 263 -6.08 27.08 26.53
N LYS A 264 -5.73 27.35 27.79
CA LYS A 264 -6.43 26.78 28.94
C LYS A 264 -7.88 27.28 29.04
N THR A 265 -8.14 28.56 28.78
CA THR A 265 -9.50 29.10 28.78
C THR A 265 -10.36 28.52 27.64
N ASP A 266 -9.75 28.27 26.48
CA ASP A 266 -10.44 27.60 25.36
C ASP A 266 -10.81 26.16 25.73
N VAL A 267 -9.91 25.43 26.39
CA VAL A 267 -10.14 24.05 26.86
C VAL A 267 -11.28 24.00 27.88
N GLU A 268 -11.32 24.94 28.82
CA GLU A 268 -12.40 25.04 29.81
C GLU A 268 -13.75 25.39 29.16
N THR A 269 -13.73 26.25 28.13
CA THR A 269 -14.94 26.67 27.41
C THR A 269 -15.50 25.56 26.51
N LEU A 270 -14.63 24.82 25.82
CA LEU A 270 -15.03 23.79 24.87
C LEU A 270 -15.24 22.41 25.51
N GLY A 271 -14.70 22.18 26.71
CA GLY A 271 -14.74 20.87 27.38
C GLY A 271 -13.85 19.80 26.72
N TYR A 272 -13.03 20.19 25.73
CA TYR A 272 -12.01 19.36 25.09
C TYR A 272 -10.86 20.24 24.62
N ASN A 273 -9.65 19.68 24.48
CA ASN A 273 -8.47 20.42 24.04
C ASN A 273 -8.32 20.37 22.50
N PRO A 274 -8.62 21.46 21.77
CA PRO A 274 -8.49 21.47 20.31
C PRO A 274 -7.01 21.47 19.83
N TYR A 275 -6.07 21.81 20.71
CA TYR A 275 -4.63 21.89 20.40
C TYR A 275 -3.87 20.58 20.69
N GLU A 276 -4.53 19.59 21.29
CA GLU A 276 -3.95 18.27 21.49
C GLU A 276 -4.06 17.44 20.20
N ALA A 277 -2.95 17.28 19.50
CA ALA A 277 -2.88 16.44 18.30
C ALA A 277 -3.06 14.97 18.68
N ARG A 278 -4.30 14.48 18.69
CA ARG A 278 -4.58 13.05 18.76
C ARG A 278 -4.10 12.40 17.48
N ALA A 279 -2.99 11.68 17.55
CA ALA A 279 -2.52 10.83 16.47
C ALA A 279 -3.53 9.70 16.22
N MET A 280 -4.57 9.99 15.43
CA MET A 280 -5.49 8.96 14.96
C MET A 280 -4.72 8.10 13.96
N THR A 281 -4.54 6.83 14.31
CA THR A 281 -4.10 5.82 13.36
C THR A 281 -5.11 5.73 12.22
N SER A 282 -4.64 5.50 11.00
CA SER A 282 -5.45 5.52 9.76
C SER A 282 -6.71 4.63 9.79
N GLY A 283 -6.76 3.63 10.67
CA GLY A 283 -7.94 2.81 10.93
C GLY A 283 -9.06 3.53 11.70
N GLN A 284 -8.74 4.42 12.65
CA GLN A 284 -9.73 5.15 13.44
C GLN A 284 -10.37 6.31 12.66
N ALA A 285 -9.62 6.94 11.76
CA ALA A 285 -10.13 8.00 10.89
C ALA A 285 -11.29 7.53 9.99
N ARG A 286 -11.26 6.26 9.53
CA ARG A 286 -12.33 5.67 8.71
C ARG A 286 -13.66 5.54 9.45
N ASN A 287 -13.64 5.25 10.76
CA ASN A 287 -14.87 5.14 11.54
C ASN A 287 -15.50 6.50 11.86
N ALA A 288 -14.70 7.56 12.01
CA ALA A 288 -15.22 8.90 12.25
C ALA A 288 -15.99 9.46 11.03
N THR A 289 -15.53 9.19 9.81
CA THR A 289 -16.21 9.66 8.59
C THR A 289 -17.55 8.96 8.36
N VAL A 290 -17.66 7.68 8.71
CA VAL A 290 -18.90 6.90 8.59
C VAL A 290 -19.96 7.39 9.59
N LYS A 291 -19.55 7.84 10.79
CA LYS A 291 -20.46 8.39 11.80
C LYS A 291 -21.06 9.75 11.42
N LEU A 292 -20.37 10.54 10.59
CA LEU A 292 -20.84 11.87 10.18
C LEU A 292 -21.77 11.85 8.96
N THR A 293 -21.74 10.76 8.17
CA THR A 293 -22.57 10.61 6.96
C THR A 293 -23.85 9.80 7.17
N ARG A 294 -23.97 9.06 8.27
CA ARG A 294 -25.23 8.45 8.71
C ARG A 294 -25.69 9.15 9.98
N GLY A 295 -26.64 10.08 9.81
CA GLY A 295 -27.25 10.84 10.91
C GLY A 295 -27.75 9.95 12.05
N GLU A 296 -27.92 10.58 13.21
CA GLU A 296 -28.40 9.99 14.46
C GLU A 296 -29.61 9.07 14.22
N MET A 297 -29.37 7.76 14.25
CA MET A 297 -30.44 6.78 14.26
C MET A 297 -30.99 6.71 15.69
N ASN A 298 -32.19 7.26 15.88
CA ASN A 298 -33.00 7.11 17.09
C ASN A 298 -33.05 5.63 17.51
N ALA A 299 -32.48 5.34 18.68
CA ALA A 299 -32.32 3.99 19.21
C ALA A 299 -33.63 3.37 19.74
N GLU A 300 -34.74 4.10 19.71
CA GLU A 300 -35.98 3.73 20.38
C GLU A 300 -36.90 2.83 19.53
N ASN A 301 -36.63 2.68 18.22
CA ASN A 301 -37.41 1.82 17.32
C ASN A 301 -36.61 0.63 16.74
N ALA A 302 -35.47 0.28 17.33
CA ALA A 302 -34.70 -0.87 16.90
C ALA A 302 -35.29 -2.18 17.48
N PRO A 303 -35.64 -3.19 16.66
CA PRO A 303 -36.14 -4.47 17.15
C PRO A 303 -35.11 -5.17 18.07
N PRO A 304 -35.58 -5.94 19.07
CA PRO A 304 -34.74 -6.42 20.16
C PRO A 304 -33.63 -7.38 19.67
N LYS A 305 -32.43 -7.07 20.16
CA LYS A 305 -31.13 -7.71 19.96
C LYS A 305 -31.16 -9.24 20.01
N ILE A 306 -30.62 -9.88 18.97
CA ILE A 306 -29.80 -11.09 19.13
C ILE A 306 -28.42 -10.65 19.64
N ARG A 307 -28.06 -11.21 20.78
CA ARG A 307 -26.85 -10.94 21.57
C ARG A 307 -25.63 -11.53 20.86
N GLY A 308 -24.70 -10.68 20.41
CA GLY A 308 -23.42 -11.10 19.83
C GLY A 308 -22.30 -10.15 20.25
N ALA A 309 -21.37 -10.67 21.05
CA ALA A 309 -20.24 -9.96 21.62
C ALA A 309 -19.20 -9.60 20.55
N SER A 310 -18.63 -8.40 20.65
CA SER A 310 -17.60 -7.87 19.76
C SER A 310 -16.20 -8.26 20.22
N VAL A 311 -15.59 -9.22 19.53
CA VAL A 311 -14.13 -9.38 19.40
C VAL A 311 -13.83 -9.39 17.91
N GLN A 312 -13.13 -8.35 17.43
CA GLN A 312 -12.78 -8.19 16.01
C GLN A 312 -11.61 -9.11 15.66
N SER A 313 -11.89 -10.15 14.87
CA SER A 313 -10.89 -10.93 14.13
C SER A 313 -11.22 -10.85 12.65
N ASN A 314 -10.21 -10.59 11.82
CA ASN A 314 -10.29 -10.64 10.36
C ASN A 314 -10.29 -12.12 9.94
N ASN A 315 -11.47 -12.69 9.76
CA ASN A 315 -11.68 -13.92 9.00
C ASN A 315 -12.97 -13.76 8.20
N ASP A 316 -12.94 -14.20 6.95
CA ASP A 316 -14.11 -14.37 6.11
C ASP A 316 -15.15 -15.23 6.84
N ALA A 317 -16.21 -14.59 7.32
CA ALA A 317 -17.30 -15.25 8.01
C ALA A 317 -18.15 -16.00 6.97
N VAL A 318 -17.81 -17.28 6.78
CA VAL A 318 -18.71 -18.31 6.26
C VAL A 318 -19.98 -18.30 7.12
N ALA A 319 -21.13 -18.19 6.47
CA ALA A 319 -22.42 -18.29 7.14
C ALA A 319 -22.54 -19.65 7.87
N PRO A 320 -23.04 -19.69 9.10
CA PRO A 320 -23.26 -20.95 9.81
C PRO A 320 -24.39 -21.71 9.09
N GLY A 321 -24.02 -22.72 8.30
CA GLY A 321 -24.95 -23.50 7.48
C GLY A 321 -24.44 -23.81 6.07
N THR A 322 -23.39 -23.14 5.60
CA THR A 322 -22.69 -23.55 4.38
C THR A 322 -21.73 -24.69 4.72
N VAL A 323 -22.23 -25.92 4.69
CA VAL A 323 -21.40 -27.12 4.55
C VAL A 323 -20.55 -26.89 3.30
N GLY A 324 -19.23 -26.74 3.48
CA GLY A 324 -18.31 -26.56 2.36
C GLY A 324 -18.58 -27.66 1.33
N ALA A 325 -18.61 -27.28 0.04
CA ALA A 325 -18.78 -28.25 -1.03
C ALA A 325 -17.82 -29.44 -0.79
N PRO A 326 -18.31 -30.69 -0.83
CA PRO A 326 -17.50 -31.86 -0.52
C PRO A 326 -16.22 -31.79 -1.36
N VAL A 327 -15.10 -31.65 -0.66
CA VAL A 327 -13.78 -31.59 -1.28
C VAL A 327 -13.59 -32.92 -1.98
N ASP A 328 -13.36 -32.88 -3.28
CA ASP A 328 -13.13 -34.05 -4.10
C ASP A 328 -11.94 -34.82 -3.48
N PRO A 329 -12.14 -36.06 -2.96
CA PRO A 329 -11.12 -36.79 -2.20
C PRO A 329 -9.95 -37.29 -3.08
N THR A 330 -9.85 -36.81 -4.32
CA THR A 330 -8.94 -37.29 -5.35
C THR A 330 -7.58 -36.59 -5.34
N VAL A 331 -7.42 -35.47 -4.63
CA VAL A 331 -6.13 -34.78 -4.54
C VAL A 331 -5.21 -35.50 -3.54
N VAL A 332 -4.31 -36.33 -4.06
CA VAL A 332 -3.33 -37.08 -3.27
C VAL A 332 -2.22 -36.15 -2.80
N VAL A 333 -2.04 -36.03 -1.49
CA VAL A 333 -0.91 -35.32 -0.87
C VAL A 333 0.34 -36.23 -0.93
N PRO A 334 1.52 -35.74 -1.35
CA PRO A 334 2.73 -36.54 -1.38
C PRO A 334 3.07 -37.17 -0.03
N SER A 335 3.50 -38.43 -0.03
CA SER A 335 3.86 -39.16 1.19
C SER A 335 5.01 -38.50 1.96
N GLU A 336 5.93 -37.84 1.24
CA GLU A 336 7.04 -37.09 1.85
C GLU A 336 6.53 -35.96 2.75
N PHE A 337 5.50 -35.24 2.30
CA PHE A 337 4.86 -34.19 3.09
C PHE A 337 4.19 -34.75 4.34
N GLU A 338 3.40 -35.81 4.19
CA GLU A 338 2.68 -36.43 5.32
C GLU A 338 3.65 -36.98 6.37
N ASN A 339 4.75 -37.60 5.94
CA ASN A 339 5.79 -38.09 6.83
C ASN A 339 6.47 -36.94 7.60
N ALA A 340 6.89 -35.89 6.90
CA ALA A 340 7.53 -34.73 7.54
C ALA A 340 6.57 -33.99 8.49
N PHE A 341 5.30 -33.86 8.10
CA PHE A 341 4.25 -33.26 8.92
C PHE A 341 4.00 -34.09 10.19
N SER A 342 3.91 -35.42 10.06
CA SER A 342 3.75 -36.33 11.19
C SER A 342 4.93 -36.26 12.14
N VAL A 343 6.17 -36.26 11.63
CA VAL A 343 7.39 -36.11 12.44
C VAL A 343 7.37 -34.80 13.21
N LEU A 344 7.06 -33.68 12.56
CA LEU A 344 7.01 -32.37 13.22
C LEU A 344 5.98 -32.33 14.35
N VAL A 345 4.78 -32.85 14.09
CA VAL A 345 3.67 -32.86 15.06
C VAL A 345 3.92 -33.79 16.24
N THR A 346 4.60 -34.93 16.03
CA THR A 346 4.81 -35.95 17.07
C THR A 346 6.10 -35.79 17.85
N SER A 347 7.12 -35.12 17.30
CA SER A 347 8.45 -35.04 17.93
C SER A 347 8.59 -33.94 18.97
N SER A 348 7.74 -32.91 18.92
CA SER A 348 7.80 -31.80 19.87
C SER A 348 6.82 -32.00 21.02
N LEU A 349 7.32 -31.87 22.26
CA LEU A 349 6.48 -31.87 23.46
C LEU A 349 5.70 -30.56 23.62
N ASP A 350 6.18 -29.46 23.03
CA ASP A 350 5.51 -28.16 23.09
C ASP A 350 4.61 -27.95 21.87
N GLU A 351 3.33 -28.23 22.06
CA GLU A 351 2.28 -28.02 21.05
C GLU A 351 2.19 -26.56 20.60
N LYS A 352 2.44 -25.59 21.50
CA LYS A 352 2.38 -24.16 21.16
C LYS A 352 3.53 -23.78 20.22
N ALA A 353 4.72 -24.34 20.43
CA ALA A 353 5.85 -24.16 19.53
C ALA A 353 5.56 -24.76 18.15
N VAL A 354 4.96 -25.95 18.08
CA VAL A 354 4.54 -26.59 16.81
C VAL A 354 3.53 -25.72 16.06
N ARG A 355 2.48 -25.24 16.73
CA ARG A 355 1.47 -24.36 16.11
C ARG A 355 2.08 -23.05 15.61
N LYS A 356 3.01 -22.45 16.37
CA LYS A 356 3.76 -21.24 15.96
C LYS A 356 4.66 -21.51 14.74
N SER A 357 5.30 -22.68 14.70
CA SER A 357 6.11 -23.15 13.57
C SER A 357 5.25 -23.32 12.31
N LEU A 358 4.17 -24.09 12.39
CA LEU A 358 3.22 -24.32 11.29
C LEU A 358 2.61 -23.02 10.77
N SER A 359 2.21 -22.09 11.66
CA SER A 359 1.71 -20.77 11.27
C SER A 359 2.73 -19.97 10.46
N THR A 360 4.02 -20.07 10.84
CA THR A 360 5.11 -19.38 10.15
C THR A 360 5.37 -20.02 8.78
N MET A 361 5.47 -21.35 8.71
CA MET A 361 5.64 -22.09 7.44
C MET A 361 4.48 -21.84 6.48
N ARG A 362 3.24 -21.92 6.96
CA ARG A 362 2.02 -21.62 6.17
C ARG A 362 2.08 -20.24 5.52
N LYS A 363 2.49 -19.22 6.28
CA LYS A 363 2.64 -17.84 5.75
C LYS A 363 3.74 -17.73 4.71
N LEU A 364 4.87 -18.42 4.90
CA LEU A 364 5.98 -18.41 3.95
C LEU A 364 5.59 -19.10 2.64
N ILE A 365 5.01 -20.30 2.72
CA ILE A 365 4.52 -21.06 1.57
C ILE A 365 3.45 -20.23 0.83
N HIS A 366 2.45 -19.70 1.55
CA HIS A 366 1.39 -18.88 0.96
C HIS A 366 1.96 -17.64 0.24
N ASN A 367 2.93 -16.93 0.84
CA ASN A 367 3.56 -15.79 0.18
C ASN A 367 4.39 -16.20 -1.04
N ALA A 368 5.11 -17.33 -0.99
CA ALA A 368 5.89 -17.85 -2.10
C ALA A 368 5.00 -18.23 -3.29
N ILE A 369 3.86 -18.91 -3.05
CA ILE A 369 2.93 -19.28 -4.13
C ILE A 369 2.12 -18.11 -4.65
N THR A 370 1.69 -17.17 -3.79
CA THR A 370 0.84 -16.06 -4.23
C THR A 370 1.68 -14.93 -4.80
N LYS A 371 2.58 -14.34 -4.01
CA LYS A 371 3.37 -13.17 -4.42
C LYS A 371 4.60 -13.55 -5.23
N GLY A 372 5.15 -14.74 -4.97
CA GLY A 372 6.34 -15.24 -5.68
C GLY A 372 6.05 -15.79 -7.08
N GLN A 373 4.84 -16.26 -7.38
CA GLN A 373 4.50 -16.82 -8.71
C GLN A 373 3.66 -15.87 -9.59
N CYS A 374 3.37 -14.65 -9.13
CA CYS A 374 2.54 -13.67 -9.85
C CYS A 374 3.09 -13.17 -11.20
N ASN A 375 4.27 -13.61 -11.64
CA ASN A 375 4.85 -13.16 -12.91
C ASN A 375 4.19 -13.80 -14.15
N ASN A 376 3.29 -14.77 -13.97
CA ASN A 376 2.57 -15.45 -15.06
C ASN A 376 1.20 -14.84 -15.43
N SER A 377 0.99 -13.54 -15.22
CA SER A 377 -0.08 -12.85 -15.92
C SER A 377 0.29 -12.76 -17.40
N SER A 378 -0.27 -13.68 -18.18
CA SER A 378 -0.20 -13.98 -19.62
C SER A 378 -0.29 -12.82 -20.65
N ASN A 379 0.10 -11.60 -20.29
CA ASN A 379 0.21 -10.44 -21.18
C ASN A 379 1.66 -9.92 -21.31
N SER A 380 2.67 -10.64 -20.82
CA SER A 380 4.08 -10.30 -21.05
C SER A 380 4.53 -10.78 -22.43
N SER A 381 3.90 -10.23 -23.47
CA SER A 381 4.50 -10.18 -24.79
C SER A 381 5.63 -9.14 -24.72
N SER A 382 6.86 -9.63 -24.52
CA SER A 382 8.09 -9.02 -25.01
C SER A 382 8.37 -7.56 -24.60
N ASN A 383 8.35 -7.22 -23.30
CA ASN A 383 9.02 -6.00 -22.83
C ASN A 383 9.87 -6.26 -21.58
N ASN A 384 11.18 -5.98 -21.71
CA ASN A 384 12.29 -6.27 -20.79
C ASN A 384 12.22 -5.54 -19.42
N ASN A 385 11.18 -5.72 -18.62
CA ASN A 385 11.15 -5.20 -17.24
C ASN A 385 11.78 -6.20 -16.26
N SER A 386 13.10 -6.15 -16.12
CA SER A 386 13.89 -6.91 -15.13
C SER A 386 13.54 -6.59 -13.67
N ASN A 387 12.85 -5.48 -13.40
CA ASN A 387 12.57 -5.01 -12.04
C ASN A 387 11.49 -5.82 -11.31
N ASP A 388 10.57 -6.47 -12.03
CA ASP A 388 9.46 -7.20 -11.39
C ASP A 388 9.89 -8.59 -10.88
N GLU A 389 10.91 -9.20 -11.50
CA GLU A 389 11.47 -10.48 -11.05
C GLU A 389 12.22 -10.36 -9.72
N GLU A 390 12.90 -9.24 -9.50
CA GLU A 390 13.58 -8.97 -8.23
C GLU A 390 12.58 -8.77 -7.09
N ALA A 391 11.43 -8.14 -7.39
CA ALA A 391 10.36 -7.94 -6.42
C ALA A 391 9.63 -9.24 -6.03
N SER A 392 9.49 -10.21 -6.94
CA SER A 392 8.88 -11.51 -6.66
C SER A 392 9.87 -12.47 -5.96
N SER A 393 11.15 -12.39 -6.31
CA SER A 393 12.23 -13.21 -5.74
C SER A 393 12.34 -13.09 -4.21
N LYS A 394 12.12 -11.89 -3.65
CA LYS A 394 12.16 -11.69 -2.18
C LYS A 394 11.10 -12.47 -1.40
N PHE A 395 9.99 -12.85 -2.03
CA PHE A 395 8.92 -13.64 -1.39
C PHE A 395 9.15 -15.15 -1.49
N ARG A 396 10.07 -15.58 -2.36
CA ARG A 396 10.47 -16.98 -2.54
C ARG A 396 11.70 -17.33 -1.72
N ARG A 397 12.47 -16.34 -1.27
CA ARG A 397 13.70 -16.53 -0.49
C ARG A 397 13.46 -16.27 1.00
N VAL A 398 13.89 -17.21 1.84
CA VAL A 398 13.81 -17.11 3.30
C VAL A 398 15.21 -17.29 3.90
N ARG A 399 15.71 -16.28 4.60
CA ARG A 399 17.03 -16.28 5.24
C ARG A 399 16.98 -17.06 6.55
N LEU A 400 17.75 -18.14 6.67
CA LEU A 400 17.74 -19.02 7.84
C LEU A 400 18.40 -18.41 9.08
N SER A 401 19.26 -17.40 8.91
CA SER A 401 19.88 -16.66 10.03
C SER A 401 18.93 -15.68 10.72
N ASN A 402 17.71 -15.45 10.21
CA ASN A 402 16.72 -14.62 10.89
C ASN A 402 16.28 -15.30 12.20
N PRO A 403 16.41 -14.64 13.38
CA PRO A 403 16.12 -15.27 14.67
C PRO A 403 14.74 -15.91 14.78
N LYS A 404 13.72 -15.29 14.17
CA LYS A 404 12.35 -15.84 14.18
C LYS A 404 12.22 -17.10 13.34
N ILE A 405 12.87 -17.11 12.17
CA ILE A 405 12.90 -18.27 11.28
C ILE A 405 13.71 -19.40 11.90
N LYS A 406 14.85 -19.06 12.50
CA LYS A 406 15.70 -20.02 13.19
C LYS A 406 14.94 -20.73 14.31
N GLU A 407 14.32 -19.97 15.23
CA GLU A 407 13.54 -20.52 16.34
C GLU A 407 12.37 -21.39 15.86
N THR A 408 11.67 -20.99 14.79
CA THR A 408 10.43 -21.65 14.37
C THR A 408 10.60 -22.74 13.32
N ILE A 409 11.69 -22.74 12.56
CA ILE A 409 11.91 -23.67 11.45
C ILE A 409 13.21 -24.44 11.63
N THR A 410 14.35 -23.77 11.85
CA THR A 410 15.66 -24.44 11.92
C THR A 410 15.84 -25.26 13.20
N ASP A 411 15.42 -24.70 14.34
CA ASP A 411 15.58 -25.35 15.65
C ASP A 411 14.44 -26.36 15.94
N MET A 412 13.41 -26.39 15.09
CA MET A 412 12.27 -27.29 15.21
C MET A 412 12.47 -28.58 14.41
N HIS A 413 12.54 -29.73 15.09
CA HIS A 413 12.73 -31.03 14.44
C HIS A 413 11.59 -31.36 13.46
N GLY A 414 11.91 -31.68 12.21
CA GLY A 414 10.94 -31.99 11.16
C GLY A 414 10.41 -30.78 10.38
N ALA A 415 10.61 -29.55 10.86
CA ALA A 415 10.08 -28.36 10.20
C ALA A 415 10.84 -28.00 8.92
N LEU A 416 12.16 -28.21 8.89
CA LEU A 416 12.98 -27.97 7.70
C LEU A 416 12.65 -28.98 6.59
N GLU A 417 12.52 -30.26 6.96
CA GLU A 417 12.13 -31.35 6.07
C GLU A 417 10.74 -31.12 5.49
N LEU A 418 9.79 -30.60 6.29
CA LEU A 418 8.46 -30.24 5.83
C LEU A 418 8.50 -29.11 4.78
N MET A 419 9.34 -28.08 5.00
CA MET A 419 9.53 -27.01 4.01
C MET A 419 10.13 -27.55 2.71
N MET A 420 11.08 -28.48 2.80
CA MET A 420 11.68 -29.12 1.62
C MET A 420 10.69 -30.01 0.87
N ALA A 421 9.84 -30.76 1.58
CA ALA A 421 8.78 -31.58 0.98
C ALA A 421 7.71 -30.73 0.25
N VAL A 422 7.52 -29.47 0.65
CA VAL A 422 6.67 -28.51 -0.09
C VAL A 422 7.34 -27.98 -1.37
N GLY A 423 8.66 -28.15 -1.50
CA GLY A 423 9.43 -27.77 -2.68
C GLY A 423 10.42 -26.61 -2.44
N PHE A 424 10.68 -26.21 -1.20
CA PHE A 424 11.79 -25.30 -0.93
C PHE A 424 13.13 -26.02 -1.06
N VAL A 425 14.13 -25.34 -1.61
CA VAL A 425 15.48 -25.86 -1.80
C VAL A 425 16.46 -25.05 -0.96
N LEU A 426 17.40 -25.72 -0.30
CA LEU A 426 18.50 -25.05 0.39
C LEU A 426 19.49 -24.50 -0.63
N SER A 427 19.79 -23.21 -0.53
CA SER A 427 20.76 -22.52 -1.38
C SER A 427 21.69 -21.69 -0.50
N GLU A 428 22.98 -21.85 -0.72
CA GLU A 428 24.01 -21.02 -0.09
C GLU A 428 24.36 -19.87 -1.04
N ASN A 429 24.28 -18.64 -0.56
CA ASN A 429 24.68 -17.48 -1.34
C ASN A 429 26.18 -17.23 -1.12
N GLU A 430 27.01 -17.53 -2.13
CA GLU A 430 28.47 -17.36 -2.07
C GLU A 430 28.89 -15.92 -1.71
N ALA A 431 28.10 -14.91 -2.11
CA ALA A 431 28.41 -13.51 -1.86
C ALA A 431 28.32 -13.13 -0.36
N ASP A 432 27.35 -13.71 0.36
CA ASP A 432 27.08 -13.37 1.76
C ASP A 432 27.55 -14.47 2.74
N GLY A 433 27.84 -15.68 2.25
CA GLY A 433 28.13 -16.87 3.06
C GLY A 433 26.93 -17.38 3.85
N GLU A 434 25.71 -17.01 3.47
CA GLU A 434 24.49 -17.34 4.20
C GLU A 434 23.64 -18.38 3.49
N THR A 435 22.98 -19.23 4.29
CA THR A 435 22.03 -20.23 3.81
C THR A 435 20.61 -19.68 3.74
N TYR A 436 19.96 -19.93 2.61
CA TYR A 436 18.58 -19.55 2.32
C TYR A 436 17.75 -20.79 1.99
N LEU A 437 16.48 -20.77 2.39
CA LEU A 437 15.44 -21.60 1.79
C LEU A 437 14.85 -20.84 0.60
N VAL A 438 14.92 -21.41 -0.59
CA VAL A 438 14.46 -20.79 -1.83
C VAL A 438 13.36 -21.64 -2.46
N PHE A 439 12.20 -21.04 -2.68
CA PHE A 439 11.14 -21.65 -3.47
C PHE A 439 11.43 -21.39 -4.95
N PRO A 440 11.70 -22.44 -5.77
CA PRO A 440 12.11 -22.25 -7.15
C PRO A 440 11.00 -21.53 -7.96
N PRO A 441 11.37 -20.61 -8.88
CA PRO A 441 10.42 -20.11 -9.86
C PRO A 441 10.04 -21.27 -10.79
N GLY A 442 8.76 -21.63 -10.81
CA GLY A 442 8.26 -22.71 -11.64
C GLY A 442 7.24 -22.17 -12.63
N GLU A 443 7.43 -22.44 -13.92
CA GLU A 443 6.38 -22.27 -14.94
C GLU A 443 5.25 -23.30 -14.78
N GLY A 444 5.47 -24.36 -13.99
CA GLY A 444 4.52 -25.43 -13.75
C GLY A 444 3.68 -25.20 -12.51
N GLN A 445 2.36 -25.09 -12.72
CA GLN A 445 1.25 -25.23 -11.77
C GLN A 445 1.64 -25.30 -10.29
N VAL A 446 1.22 -24.30 -9.51
CA VAL A 446 1.01 -24.47 -8.06
C VAL A 446 0.28 -25.80 -7.88
N GLN A 447 0.98 -26.80 -7.37
CA GLN A 447 0.45 -28.16 -7.33
C GLN A 447 -0.80 -28.12 -6.44
N GLU A 448 -1.93 -28.61 -6.95
CA GLU A 448 -3.24 -28.43 -6.30
C GLU A 448 -3.24 -28.97 -4.85
N TRP A 449 -2.41 -29.99 -4.59
CA TRP A 449 -2.23 -30.55 -3.25
C TRP A 449 -1.62 -29.57 -2.25
N ILE A 450 -0.87 -28.54 -2.68
CA ILE A 450 -0.30 -27.53 -1.77
C ILE A 450 -1.42 -26.79 -1.04
N GLN A 451 -2.54 -26.53 -1.70
CA GLN A 451 -3.70 -25.89 -1.05
C GLN A 451 -4.32 -26.81 0.01
N VAL A 452 -4.34 -28.12 -0.25
CA VAL A 452 -4.80 -29.14 0.71
C VAL A 452 -3.84 -29.21 1.90
N ALA A 453 -2.53 -29.21 1.65
CA ALA A 453 -1.49 -29.17 2.67
C ALA A 453 -1.58 -27.91 3.55
N LEU A 454 -1.77 -26.72 2.96
CA LEU A 454 -1.94 -25.46 3.70
C LEU A 454 -3.17 -25.49 4.61
N ARG A 455 -4.28 -26.08 4.13
CA ARG A 455 -5.49 -26.26 4.93
C ARG A 455 -5.25 -27.22 6.10
N ARG A 456 -4.56 -28.34 5.86
CA ARG A 456 -4.22 -29.31 6.92
C ARG A 456 -3.33 -28.68 8.01
N MET A 457 -2.36 -27.84 7.62
CA MET A 457 -1.57 -27.06 8.59
C MET A 457 -2.44 -26.09 9.40
N GLU A 458 -3.43 -25.44 8.76
CA GLU A 458 -4.35 -24.50 9.40
C GLU A 458 -5.33 -25.18 10.37
N GLU A 459 -5.86 -26.35 10.00
CA GLU A 459 -6.71 -27.16 10.88
C GLU A 459 -5.96 -27.56 12.17
N TYR A 460 -4.69 -27.96 12.05
CA TYR A 460 -3.86 -28.23 13.22
C TYR A 460 -3.55 -26.97 14.04
N GLU A 461 -3.33 -25.81 13.40
CA GLU A 461 -3.13 -24.52 14.08
C GLU A 461 -4.35 -24.15 14.95
N LEU A 462 -5.57 -24.35 14.41
CA LEU A 462 -6.84 -24.05 15.08
C LEU A 462 -7.22 -25.05 16.17
N GLY A 463 -6.59 -26.23 16.19
CA GLY A 463 -6.63 -27.15 17.31
C GLY A 463 -7.27 -28.51 17.05
N GLY A 464 -7.46 -28.90 15.79
CA GLY A 464 -7.89 -30.25 15.41
C GLY A 464 -9.35 -30.56 15.72
#